data_AF-A0A936NVU4-F1
#
_entry.id   AF-A0A936NVU4-F1
#
_cell.length_a   1.000
_cell.length_b   1.000
_cell.length_c   1.000
_cell.angle_alpha   90.00
_cell.angle_beta   90.00
_cell.angle_gamma   90.00
#
_symmetry.space_group_name_H-M   'P 1'
#
loop_
_entity.id
_entity.type
_entity.pdbx_description
1 polymer ?
#
loop_
_entity_poly.entity_id
_entity_poly.type
_entity_poly.pdbx_seq_one_letter_code
_entity_poly.pdbx_strand_id
1 'polypeptide(L)' 'MTRILESLKPGAIVRSPVLPEPVRIIEARTIGQSVKIIGKGLNSGQFYEPILNAEKGL' A
#
# COMPACT_ATOMS: atom_id res chain seq x y z
N MET A 1 -7.06 14.51 -2.84
CA MET A 1 -6.92 13.20 -3.52
C MET A 1 -5.47 12.89 -3.96
N THR A 2 -4.71 13.85 -4.49
CA THR A 2 -3.40 13.62 -5.14
C THR A 2 -2.26 13.17 -4.21
N ARG A 3 -2.21 13.67 -2.96
CA ARG A 3 -1.05 13.52 -2.06
C ARG A 3 -0.77 12.10 -1.55
N ILE A 4 -1.80 11.23 -1.52
CA ILE A 4 -1.71 9.89 -0.93
C ILE A 4 -1.05 8.91 -1.89
N LEU A 5 -1.41 8.98 -3.19
CA LEU A 5 -0.82 8.13 -4.22
C LEU A 5 0.65 8.47 -4.47
N GLU A 6 1.03 9.75 -4.37
CA GLU A 6 2.42 10.20 -4.48
C GLU A 6 3.33 9.66 -3.35
N SER A 7 2.73 9.22 -2.24
CA SER A 7 3.44 8.61 -1.11
C SER A 7 3.62 7.10 -1.26
N LEU A 8 2.89 6.45 -2.20
CA LEU A 8 3.00 5.02 -2.47
C LEU A 8 4.19 4.73 -3.38
N LYS A 9 5.38 4.71 -2.80
CA LYS A 9 6.65 4.43 -3.48
C LYS A 9 7.45 3.37 -2.73
N PRO A 10 8.37 2.65 -3.40
CA PRO A 10 9.26 1.71 -2.73
C PRO A 10 9.94 2.33 -1.51
N GLY A 11 9.96 1.59 -0.40
CA GLY A 11 10.51 2.01 0.89
C GLY A 11 9.53 2.76 1.81
N ALA A 12 8.41 3.29 1.29
CA ALA A 12 7.39 3.93 2.12
C ALA A 12 6.70 2.91 3.05
N ILE A 13 6.30 3.36 4.24
CA ILE A 13 5.54 2.54 5.19
C ILE A 13 4.08 2.97 5.12
N VAL A 14 3.20 2.02 4.81
CA VAL A 14 1.75 2.21 4.79
C VAL A 14 1.17 1.66 6.07
N ARG A 15 0.33 2.46 6.71
CA ARG A 15 -0.48 2.09 7.87
C ARG A 15 -1.92 2.34 7.48
N SER A 16 -2.74 1.31 7.51
CA SER A 16 -4.14 1.40 7.12
C SER A 16 -4.97 0.42 7.95
N PRO A 17 -6.24 0.74 8.30
CA PRO A 17 -7.14 -0.18 8.97
C PRO A 17 -7.42 -1.46 8.17
N VAL A 18 -7.25 -1.43 6.84
CA VAL A 18 -7.43 -2.59 5.97
C VAL A 18 -6.22 -3.53 5.95
N LEU A 19 -5.10 -3.08 6.52
CA LEU A 19 -3.89 -3.88 6.66
C LEU A 19 -3.83 -4.49 8.06
N PRO A 20 -3.45 -5.77 8.19
CA PRO A 20 -3.30 -6.41 9.50
C PRO A 20 -2.13 -5.85 10.30
N GLU A 21 -1.17 -5.20 9.63
CA GLU A 21 0.03 -4.61 10.23
C GLU A 21 0.63 -3.50 9.34
N PRO A 22 1.61 -2.72 9.83
CA PRO A 22 2.34 -1.78 8.98
C PRO A 22 3.14 -2.52 7.90
N VAL A 23 2.98 -2.06 6.65
CA VAL A 23 3.62 -2.69 5.48
C VAL A 23 4.60 -1.73 4.83
N ARG A 24 5.84 -2.19 4.58
CA ARG A 24 6.81 -1.46 3.75
C ARG A 24 6.59 -1.81 2.28
N ILE A 25 6.37 -0.79 1.46
CA ILE A 25 6.18 -0.93 0.01
C ILE A 25 7.49 -1.40 -0.63
N ILE A 26 7.37 -2.41 -1.47
CA ILE A 26 8.43 -2.90 -2.36
C ILE A 26 8.13 -2.45 -3.79
N GLU A 27 6.86 -2.52 -4.19
CA GLU A 27 6.41 -2.11 -5.51
C GLU A 27 5.02 -1.46 -5.42
N ALA A 28 4.76 -0.46 -6.24
CA ALA A 28 3.42 0.11 -6.44
C ALA A 28 3.15 0.19 -7.95
N ARG A 29 2.01 -0.33 -8.38
CA ARG A 29 1.56 -0.30 -9.78
C ARG A 29 0.12 0.17 -9.88
N THR A 30 -0.10 1.14 -10.77
CA THR A 30 -1.44 1.61 -11.11
C THR A 30 -2.16 0.57 -11.96
N ILE A 31 -3.39 0.23 -11.58
CA ILE A 31 -4.28 -0.65 -12.33
C ILE A 31 -5.63 0.07 -12.47
N GLY A 32 -5.92 0.60 -13.65
CA GLY A 32 -7.11 1.43 -13.87
C GLY A 32 -7.08 2.69 -12.97
N GLN A 33 -8.08 2.83 -12.10
CA GLN A 33 -8.18 3.91 -11.11
C GLN A 33 -7.66 3.52 -9.72
N SER A 34 -7.12 2.31 -9.58
CA SER A 34 -6.61 1.73 -8.34
C SER A 34 -5.09 1.66 -8.37
N VAL A 35 -4.48 1.47 -7.20
CA VAL A 35 -3.05 1.13 -7.10
C VAL A 35 -2.92 -0.21 -6.39
N LYS A 36 -2.32 -1.20 -7.06
CA LYS A 36 -1.86 -2.42 -6.41
C LYS A 36 -0.50 -2.13 -5.78
N ILE A 37 -0.35 -2.45 -4.50
CA ILE A 37 0.95 -2.42 -3.84
C ILE A 37 1.41 -3.85 -3.53
N ILE A 38 2.71 -4.06 -3.58
CA ILE A 38 3.38 -5.23 -3.03
C ILE A 38 4.23 -4.71 -1.88
N GLY A 39 4.09 -5.29 -0.69
CA GLY A 39 4.89 -4.89 0.45
C GLY A 39 5.11 -6.00 1.46
N LYS A 40 6.05 -5.77 2.37
CA LYS A 40 6.42 -6.71 3.44
C LYS A 40 5.97 -6.16 4.79
N GLY A 41 5.25 -6.98 5.56
CA GLY A 41 4.89 -6.70 6.94
C GLY A 41 6.15 -6.47 7.79
N LEU A 42 6.13 -5.40 8.58
CA LEU A 42 7.26 -5.06 9.45
C LEU A 42 7.37 -5.97 10.68
N ASN A 43 6.26 -6.61 11.08
CA ASN A 43 6.21 -7.49 12.24
C ASN A 43 6.31 -8.96 11.82
N SER A 44 5.48 -9.40 10.88
CA SER A 44 5.45 -10.81 10.47
C SER A 44 6.50 -11.17 9.41
N GLY A 45 7.00 -10.18 8.67
CA GLY A 45 7.78 -10.42 7.46
C GLY A 45 6.98 -11.02 6.30
N GLN A 46 5.65 -11.14 6.41
CA GLN A 46 4.77 -11.67 5.38
C GLN A 46 4.64 -10.67 4.21
N PHE A 47 4.47 -11.18 3.00
CA PHE A 47 4.17 -10.34 1.84
C PHE A 47 2.66 -10.10 1.71
N TYR A 48 2.30 -8.87 1.41
CA TYR A 48 0.93 -8.43 1.16
C TYR A 48 0.81 -7.78 -0.21
N GLU A 49 -0.28 -8.07 -0.92
CA GLU A 49 -0.55 -7.58 -2.27
C GLU A 49 -1.90 -6.82 -2.41
N PRO A 50 -2.23 -5.86 -1.52
CA PRO A 50 -3.54 -5.23 -1.53
C PRO A 50 -3.71 -4.28 -2.72
N ILE A 51 -4.95 -4.18 -3.19
CA ILE A 51 -5.40 -3.20 -4.18
C ILE A 51 -6.07 -2.06 -3.44
N LEU A 52 -5.52 -0.87 -3.57
CA LEU A 52 -5.96 0.34 -2.90
C LEU A 52 -6.78 1.17 -3.88
N ASN A 53 -8.01 1.48 -3.49
CA ASN A 53 -8.88 2.39 -4.21
C ASN A 53 -8.88 3.75 -3.51
N ALA A 54 -8.70 4.83 -4.28
CA ALA A 54 -8.72 6.19 -3.72
C ALA A 54 -10.04 6.52 -2.98
N GLU A 55 -11.12 5.79 -3.26
CA GLU A 55 -12.43 5.96 -2.63
C GLU A 55 -12.63 5.16 -1.33
N LYS A 56 -11.78 4.17 -1.04
CA LYS A 56 -11.92 3.33 0.17
C LYS A 56 -10.61 3.33 0.95
N GLY A 57 -10.48 4.35 1.79
CA GLY A 57 -9.67 4.46 3.00
C GLY A 57 -8.38 3.65 3.04
N LEU A 58 -7.27 4.31 2.70
CA LEU A 58 -5.97 4.01 3.28
C LEU A 58 -5.92 4.57 4.70
#